data_AF-A0A9J6EZH0-F1
#
_entry.id   AF-A0A9J6EZH0-F1
#
_cell.length_a   1.000
_cell.length_b   1.000
_cell.length_c   1.000
_cell.angle_alpha   90.00
_cell.angle_beta   90.00
_cell.angle_gamma   90.00
#
_symmetry.space_group_name_H-M   'P 1'
#
loop_
_entity.id
_entity.type
_entity.pdbx_description
1 polymer ?
#
loop_
_entity_poly.entity_id
_entity_poly.type
_entity_poly.pdbx_seq_one_letter_code
_entity_poly.pdbx_strand_id
1 'polypeptide(L)'
;MAEVRKQWKQAVRREGWAPKDGDQLCFVHFTPECFDRTGQTVRLRHGSLPVFSIPKVPAKANCPSYLSKEKKQRKRPAERRDINELIKKHRKQSQELGDSLLLDPPESGATASNVLLHDCTSAPLAAVSTFDELFGSPASIGLPSTTWGFHRLQVDELRNVVFSELRRVREPQCAADTSHIVPWKLLDINQDVQLSVVLMGRPVSPEVLGFDFEVSTINDITTLLKNLENLHLCGGGPTANEYPHAQLECALVYVCGRWRHRKCAQVLSANGACQRCAGLSDTLRVHQRRALLRKNEKGARTNFRMSNFRNNEKVRVF
;
A
#
# COMPACT_ATOMS: atom_id res chain seq x y z
N MET A 1 29.53 -2.07 35.44
CA MET A 1 28.80 -2.72 34.31
C MET A 1 28.29 -4.12 34.67
N ALA A 2 29.13 -5.03 35.16
CA ALA A 2 28.71 -6.39 35.54
C ALA A 2 27.65 -6.43 36.67
N GLU A 3 27.74 -5.51 37.63
CA GLU A 3 26.86 -5.47 38.80
C GLU A 3 25.39 -5.15 38.44
N VAL A 4 25.16 -4.19 37.53
CA VAL A 4 23.80 -3.81 37.09
C VAL A 4 23.11 -4.97 36.37
N ARG A 5 23.84 -5.75 35.56
CA ARG A 5 23.29 -6.93 34.87
C ARG A 5 22.84 -8.01 35.85
N LYS A 6 23.60 -8.21 36.94
CA LYS A 6 23.25 -9.16 38.00
C LYS A 6 21.96 -8.73 38.71
N GLN A 7 21.83 -7.43 39.01
CA GLN A 7 20.63 -6.87 39.62
C GLN A 7 19.41 -6.97 38.69
N TRP A 8 19.58 -6.77 37.38
CA TRP A 8 18.50 -6.93 36.40
C TRP A 8 18.06 -8.39 36.25
N LYS A 9 19.00 -9.34 36.27
CA LYS A 9 18.68 -10.78 36.32
C LYS A 9 17.80 -11.10 37.53
N GLN A 10 18.13 -10.54 38.69
CA GLN A 10 17.38 -10.74 39.92
C GLN A 10 16.00 -10.06 39.90
N ALA A 11 15.89 -8.89 39.26
CA ALA A 11 14.64 -8.14 39.14
C ALA A 11 13.63 -8.78 38.17
N VAL A 12 14.09 -9.34 37.04
CA VAL A 12 13.23 -9.97 36.02
C VAL A 12 12.63 -11.30 36.49
N ARG A 13 13.29 -11.99 37.43
CA ARG A 13 12.80 -13.24 38.08
C ARG A 13 12.34 -14.33 37.10
N ARG A 14 12.95 -14.39 35.91
CA ARG A 14 12.65 -15.41 34.90
C ARG A 14 13.64 -16.55 35.04
N GLU A 15 13.13 -17.74 35.35
CA GLU A 15 13.93 -18.96 35.48
C GLU A 15 14.68 -19.27 34.18
N GLY A 16 15.96 -19.64 34.30
CA GLY A 16 16.83 -19.96 33.16
C GLY A 16 17.23 -18.77 32.26
N TRP A 17 16.83 -17.54 32.58
CA TRP A 17 17.20 -16.36 31.80
C TRP A 17 18.43 -15.64 32.38
N ALA A 18 19.31 -15.17 31.49
CA ALA A 18 20.43 -14.31 31.81
C ALA A 18 20.51 -13.19 30.76
N PRO A 19 20.72 -11.93 31.18
CA PRO A 19 20.72 -10.79 30.27
C PRO A 19 21.89 -10.85 29.28
N LYS A 20 21.57 -10.72 27.99
CA LYS A 20 22.52 -10.61 26.87
C LYS A 20 22.56 -9.18 26.34
N ASP A 21 23.60 -8.84 25.57
CA ASP A 21 23.81 -7.50 24.97
C ASP A 21 22.71 -7.09 23.97
N GLY A 22 21.90 -8.03 23.48
CA GLY A 22 20.78 -7.74 22.59
C GLY A 22 19.41 -7.73 23.28
N ASP A 23 19.36 -8.01 24.58
CA ASP A 23 18.08 -8.06 25.29
C ASP A 23 17.51 -6.63 25.42
N GLN A 24 16.19 -6.53 25.50
CA GLN A 24 15.49 -5.24 25.60
C GLN A 24 14.36 -5.36 26.60
N LEU A 25 14.15 -4.31 27.41
CA LEU A 25 13.00 -4.21 28.29
C LEU A 25 12.12 -3.04 27.85
N CYS A 26 10.81 -3.23 27.94
CA CYS A 26 9.84 -2.18 27.68
C CYS A 26 9.92 -1.11 28.79
N PHE A 27 9.70 0.15 28.43
CA PHE A 27 9.74 1.28 29.36
C PHE A 27 8.80 1.11 30.57
N VAL A 28 7.69 0.40 30.40
CA VAL A 28 6.66 0.15 31.45
C VAL A 28 7.20 -0.57 32.68
N HIS A 29 8.37 -1.20 32.57
CA HIS A 29 9.02 -1.87 33.68
C HIS A 29 9.87 -0.91 34.52
N PHE A 30 9.94 0.38 34.21
CA PHE A 30 10.70 1.36 34.99
C PHE A 30 9.76 2.44 35.50
N THR A 31 10.03 2.94 36.70
CA THR A 31 9.27 4.08 37.23
C THR A 31 9.70 5.36 36.49
N PRO A 32 8.85 6.40 36.41
CA PRO A 32 9.19 7.63 35.69
C PRO A 32 10.50 8.30 36.15
N GLU A 33 10.87 8.14 37.43
CA GLU A 33 12.05 8.73 38.05
C GLU A 33 13.36 8.08 37.57
N CYS A 34 13.27 6.83 37.08
CA CYS A 34 14.40 6.11 36.50
C CYS A 34 14.90 6.72 35.18
N PHE A 35 14.14 7.64 34.57
CA PHE A 35 14.49 8.27 33.31
C PHE A 35 15.09 9.66 33.54
N ASP A 36 16.18 9.94 32.82
CA ASP A 36 16.72 11.27 32.67
C ASP A 36 16.12 11.92 31.42
N ARG A 37 15.52 13.09 31.61
CA ARG A 37 14.84 13.88 30.57
C ARG A 37 15.44 15.27 30.40
N THR A 38 16.58 15.53 31.03
CA THR A 38 17.25 16.85 31.01
C THR A 38 17.93 17.15 29.68
N GLY A 39 18.12 16.14 28.81
CA GLY A 39 18.74 16.28 27.49
C GLY A 39 17.79 16.07 26.32
N GLN A 40 18.35 16.13 25.09
CA GLN A 40 17.61 15.95 23.83
C GLN A 40 17.06 14.53 23.62
N THR A 41 17.53 13.54 24.40
CA THR A 41 17.07 12.14 24.35
C THR A 41 16.71 11.67 25.74
N VAL A 42 15.63 10.90 25.87
CA VAL A 42 15.25 10.25 27.13
C VAL A 42 16.18 9.05 27.35
N ARG A 43 16.88 9.02 28.48
CA ARG A 43 17.83 7.95 28.82
C ARG A 43 17.47 7.33 30.16
N LEU A 44 17.80 6.06 30.35
CA LEU A 44 17.67 5.44 31.66
C LEU A 44 18.86 5.86 32.55
N ARG A 45 18.60 6.32 33.77
CA ARG A 45 19.64 6.66 34.74
C ARG A 45 20.50 5.43 35.07
N HIS A 46 21.76 5.66 35.40
CA HIS A 46 22.68 4.60 35.80
C HIS A 46 22.17 3.92 37.08
N GLY A 47 22.12 2.59 37.10
CA GLY A 47 21.66 1.82 38.26
C GLY A 47 20.15 1.67 38.40
N SER A 48 19.34 2.22 37.49
CA SER A 48 17.89 2.00 37.48
C SER A 48 17.55 0.51 37.34
N LEU A 49 16.62 0.02 38.17
CA LEU A 49 16.19 -1.37 38.19
C LEU A 49 14.74 -1.50 37.71
N PRO A 50 14.41 -2.53 36.91
CA PRO A 50 13.05 -2.73 36.47
C PRO A 50 12.17 -3.27 37.60
N VAL A 51 10.95 -2.75 37.72
CA VAL A 51 9.92 -3.17 38.66
C VAL A 51 8.98 -4.16 37.97
N PHE A 52 9.18 -5.45 38.24
CA PHE A 52 8.24 -6.50 37.83
C PHE A 52 7.27 -6.78 38.97
N SER A 53 6.13 -6.09 38.97
CA SER A 53 5.01 -6.41 39.84
C SER A 53 4.31 -7.66 39.31
N ILE A 54 4.76 -8.85 39.74
CA ILE A 54 3.96 -10.06 39.60
C ILE A 54 2.93 -10.00 40.73
N PRO A 55 1.63 -9.83 40.46
CA PRO A 55 0.64 -10.05 41.51
C PRO A 55 0.87 -11.46 42.02
N LYS A 56 1.09 -11.62 43.34
CA LYS A 56 1.06 -12.92 44.01
C LYS A 56 -0.38 -13.44 43.93
N VAL A 57 -0.83 -13.83 42.75
CA VAL A 57 -2.06 -14.59 42.61
C VAL A 57 -1.72 -15.96 43.16
N PRO A 58 -2.40 -16.45 44.21
CA PRO A 58 -2.20 -17.82 44.67
C PRO A 58 -2.41 -18.73 43.47
N ALA A 59 -1.36 -19.49 43.14
CA ALA A 59 -1.42 -20.50 42.11
C ALA A 59 -2.63 -21.39 42.42
N LYS A 60 -3.57 -21.48 41.48
CA LYS A 60 -4.70 -22.45 41.38
C LYS A 60 -6.14 -21.95 41.60
N ALA A 61 -6.44 -20.68 41.85
CA ALA A 61 -7.86 -20.34 42.08
C ALA A 61 -8.71 -20.00 40.84
N ASN A 62 -8.17 -19.44 39.74
CA ASN A 62 -9.01 -19.09 38.58
C ASN A 62 -8.18 -18.96 37.29
N CYS A 63 -7.60 -20.06 36.83
CA CYS A 63 -7.09 -20.09 35.45
C CYS A 63 -8.29 -20.33 34.52
N PRO A 64 -8.62 -19.42 33.59
CA PRO A 64 -9.71 -19.64 32.65
C PRO A 64 -9.53 -20.98 31.92
N SER A 65 -10.61 -21.75 31.76
CA SER A 65 -10.55 -23.12 31.21
C SER A 65 -9.88 -23.25 29.83
N TYR A 66 -9.67 -22.14 29.12
CA TYR A 66 -8.96 -22.11 27.85
C TYR A 66 -7.43 -22.08 27.99
N LEU A 67 -6.88 -21.67 29.14
CA LEU A 67 -5.45 -21.69 29.46
C LEU A 67 -5.00 -22.96 30.16
N SER A 68 -5.93 -23.70 30.79
CA SER A 68 -5.67 -24.99 31.42
C SER A 68 -5.81 -26.18 30.46
N LYS A 69 -6.11 -25.93 29.17
CA LYS A 69 -6.15 -27.00 28.18
C LYS A 69 -4.75 -27.57 28.00
N GLU A 70 -4.60 -28.87 28.20
CA GLU A 70 -3.39 -29.58 27.81
C GLU A 70 -3.01 -29.17 26.39
N LYS A 71 -1.75 -28.74 26.21
CA LYS A 71 -1.23 -28.43 24.89
C LYS A 71 -1.37 -29.68 24.03
N LYS A 72 -2.38 -29.71 23.15
CA LYS A 72 -2.44 -30.70 22.08
C LYS A 72 -1.10 -30.65 21.35
N GLN A 73 -0.40 -31.78 21.30
CA GLN A 73 0.84 -31.86 20.54
C GLN A 73 0.56 -31.35 19.13
N ARG A 74 1.38 -30.40 18.68
CA ARG A 74 1.31 -29.89 17.32
C ARG A 74 1.40 -31.09 16.38
N LYS A 75 0.43 -31.24 15.47
CA LYS A 75 0.57 -32.20 14.37
C LYS A 75 1.91 -31.92 13.70
N ARG A 76 2.69 -32.98 13.44
CA ARG A 76 3.95 -32.84 12.69
C ARG A 76 3.65 -32.06 11.39
N PRO A 77 4.54 -31.13 10.97
CA PRO A 77 4.38 -30.46 9.70
C PRO A 77 4.09 -31.50 8.62
N ALA A 78 3.07 -31.25 7.80
CA ALA A 78 2.81 -32.12 6.65
C ALA A 78 4.11 -32.19 5.84
N GLU A 79 4.52 -33.41 5.48
CA GLU A 79 5.72 -33.65 4.69
C GLU A 79 5.63 -32.82 3.41
N ARG A 80 6.54 -31.87 3.26
CA ARG A 80 6.54 -30.94 2.14
C ARG A 80 6.92 -31.78 0.92
N ARG A 81 5.99 -31.98 -0.01
CA ARG A 81 6.28 -32.69 -1.27
C ARG A 81 7.51 -32.06 -1.93
N ASP A 82 8.41 -32.90 -2.40
CA ASP A 82 9.67 -32.47 -3.00
C ASP A 82 9.38 -31.53 -4.18
N ILE A 83 9.96 -30.34 -4.11
CA ILE A 83 9.84 -29.29 -5.12
C ILE A 83 10.33 -29.83 -6.49
N ASN A 84 11.28 -30.78 -6.49
CA ASN A 84 11.79 -31.39 -7.71
C ASN A 84 10.75 -32.28 -8.42
N GLU A 85 9.82 -32.91 -7.71
CA GLU A 85 8.73 -33.66 -8.34
C GLU A 85 7.69 -32.75 -8.98
N LEU A 86 7.39 -31.60 -8.36
CA LEU A 86 6.50 -30.58 -8.93
C LEU A 86 7.09 -29.98 -10.22
N ILE A 87 8.39 -29.73 -10.24
CA ILE A 87 9.10 -29.22 -11.44
C ILE A 87 9.11 -30.28 -12.56
N LYS A 88 9.36 -31.56 -12.24
CA LYS A 88 9.30 -32.64 -13.24
C LYS A 88 7.90 -32.80 -13.85
N LYS A 89 6.85 -32.66 -13.04
CA LYS A 89 5.46 -32.76 -13.52
C LYS A 89 5.10 -31.61 -14.46
N HIS A 90 5.49 -30.38 -14.12
CA HIS A 90 5.31 -29.22 -15.01
C HIS A 90 6.07 -29.35 -16.32
N ARG A 91 7.31 -29.87 -16.29
CA ARG A 91 8.12 -30.06 -17.51
C ARG A 91 7.55 -31.12 -18.45
N LYS A 92 6.97 -32.20 -17.92
CA LYS A 92 6.31 -33.24 -18.71
C LYS A 92 5.02 -32.74 -19.37
N GLN A 93 4.27 -31.88 -18.67
CA GLN A 93 3.03 -31.29 -19.17
C GLN A 93 3.26 -30.24 -20.27
N SER A 94 4.40 -29.53 -20.24
CA SER A 94 4.79 -28.58 -21.30
C SER A 94 5.34 -29.26 -22.55
N GLN A 95 5.87 -30.49 -22.46
CA GLN A 95 6.35 -31.24 -23.63
C GLN A 95 5.22 -31.88 -24.46
N GLU A 96 4.05 -32.14 -23.86
CA GLU A 96 2.91 -32.74 -24.58
C GLU A 96 2.05 -31.70 -25.35
N LEU A 97 2.26 -30.40 -25.13
CA LEU A 97 1.53 -29.29 -25.78
C LEU A 97 2.35 -28.50 -26.80
N GLY A 98 3.64 -28.82 -26.97
CA GLY A 98 4.58 -28.03 -27.78
C GLY A 98 4.79 -28.51 -29.22
N ASP A 99 4.19 -29.63 -29.64
CA ASP A 99 4.57 -30.33 -30.87
C ASP A 99 3.74 -29.96 -32.13
N SER A 100 3.06 -28.81 -32.14
CA SER A 100 2.12 -28.47 -33.24
C SER A 100 2.36 -27.16 -34.00
N LEU A 101 3.35 -26.31 -33.69
CA LEU A 101 3.56 -25.07 -34.45
C LEU A 101 5.05 -24.71 -34.57
N LEU A 102 5.72 -25.30 -35.56
CA LEU A 102 6.94 -24.77 -36.15
C LEU A 102 6.56 -23.93 -37.38
N LEU A 103 6.77 -22.63 -37.29
CA LEU A 103 6.98 -21.76 -38.44
C LEU A 103 8.30 -21.02 -38.22
N ASP A 104 9.14 -21.06 -39.24
CA ASP A 104 10.50 -20.53 -39.25
C ASP A 104 10.54 -18.99 -39.13
N PRO A 105 11.60 -18.41 -38.53
CA PRO A 105 11.80 -16.97 -38.47
C PRO A 105 12.47 -16.44 -39.75
N PRO A 106 12.15 -15.22 -40.22
CA PRO A 106 12.94 -14.56 -41.25
C PRO A 106 14.10 -13.78 -40.62
N GLU A 107 15.27 -13.98 -41.22
CA GLU A 107 16.43 -13.11 -41.10
C GLU A 107 16.16 -11.73 -41.72
N SER A 108 16.62 -10.65 -41.09
CA SER A 108 17.27 -9.55 -41.80
C SER A 108 17.99 -8.63 -40.81
N GLY A 109 19.23 -8.32 -41.14
CA GLY A 109 20.06 -7.37 -40.41
C GLY A 109 19.83 -5.93 -40.86
N ALA A 110 20.18 -4.99 -40.00
CA ALA A 110 20.60 -3.66 -40.40
C ALA A 110 21.55 -3.09 -39.33
N THR A 111 22.66 -2.57 -39.84
CA THR A 111 23.76 -1.92 -39.16
C THR A 111 23.47 -0.45 -38.85
N ALA A 112 24.19 0.04 -37.84
CA ALA A 112 24.90 1.32 -37.79
C ALA A 112 24.45 2.40 -36.77
N SER A 113 25.51 2.95 -36.17
CA SER A 113 25.73 4.37 -35.86
C SER A 113 25.54 4.83 -34.41
N ASN A 114 26.70 4.97 -33.77
CA ASN A 114 26.99 5.94 -32.71
C ASN A 114 26.51 7.34 -33.11
N VAL A 115 25.85 8.05 -32.19
CA VAL A 115 25.71 9.50 -32.24
C VAL A 115 26.08 10.09 -30.88
N LEU A 116 26.93 11.10 -30.97
CA LEU A 116 27.49 11.89 -29.89
C LEU A 116 26.44 12.60 -29.02
N LEU A 117 26.81 12.75 -27.76
CA LEU A 117 26.31 13.76 -26.83
C LEU A 117 26.39 15.15 -27.47
N HIS A 118 25.25 15.83 -27.57
CA HIS A 118 25.18 17.25 -27.87
C HIS A 118 24.43 17.94 -26.73
N ASP A 119 25.15 18.78 -25.99
CA ASP A 119 24.58 19.81 -25.13
C ASP A 119 23.75 20.77 -25.99
N CYS A 120 22.52 21.05 -25.57
CA CYS A 120 21.66 22.07 -26.17
C CYS A 120 20.99 22.91 -25.09
N THR A 121 21.71 23.94 -24.68
CA THR A 121 21.22 25.04 -23.84
C THR A 121 20.46 26.05 -24.70
N SER A 122 19.21 25.75 -25.07
CA SER A 122 18.30 26.75 -25.66
C SER A 122 16.82 26.34 -25.59
N ALA A 123 16.15 26.54 -24.46
CA ALA A 123 14.70 26.41 -24.37
C ALA A 123 14.10 27.36 -23.31
N PRO A 124 13.65 28.57 -23.72
CA PRO A 124 12.47 29.14 -23.06
C PRO A 124 11.39 29.69 -24.01
N LEU A 125 11.69 30.02 -25.27
CA LEU A 125 10.75 30.77 -26.14
C LEU A 125 9.71 29.90 -26.85
N ALA A 126 10.03 28.65 -27.21
CA ALA A 126 9.12 27.76 -27.93
C ALA A 126 8.04 27.13 -27.02
N ALA A 127 8.31 26.96 -25.73
CA ALA A 127 7.37 26.36 -24.78
C ALA A 127 6.19 27.29 -24.46
N VAL A 128 6.43 28.60 -24.39
CA VAL A 128 5.39 29.60 -24.10
C VAL A 128 4.33 29.65 -25.20
N SER A 129 4.72 29.52 -26.48
CA SER A 129 3.74 29.47 -27.58
C SER A 129 2.85 28.23 -27.53
N THR A 130 3.40 27.07 -27.13
CA THR A 130 2.65 25.81 -27.07
C THR A 130 1.55 25.85 -26.01
N PHE A 131 1.81 26.44 -24.84
CA PHE A 131 0.78 26.59 -23.80
C PHE A 131 -0.32 27.56 -24.20
N ASP A 132 0.01 28.72 -24.77
CA ASP A 132 -1.01 29.70 -25.14
C ASP A 132 -1.91 29.16 -26.27
N GLU A 133 -1.35 28.42 -27.23
CA GLU A 133 -2.12 27.71 -28.26
C GLU A 133 -3.06 26.67 -27.64
N LEU A 134 -2.52 25.85 -26.72
CA LEU A 134 -3.27 24.86 -25.96
C LEU A 134 -4.41 25.47 -25.14
N PHE A 135 -4.16 26.59 -24.46
CA PHE A 135 -5.11 27.26 -23.58
C PHE A 135 -6.20 27.99 -24.39
N GLY A 136 -5.82 28.59 -25.53
CA GLY A 136 -6.74 29.25 -26.44
C GLY A 136 -7.71 28.28 -27.13
N SER A 137 -7.19 27.15 -27.61
CA SER A 137 -7.95 26.16 -28.39
C SER A 137 -7.66 24.71 -27.98
N PRO A 138 -8.03 24.28 -26.75
CA PRO A 138 -7.81 22.91 -26.30
C PRO A 138 -8.63 21.88 -27.09
N ALA A 139 -9.71 22.30 -27.75
CA ALA A 139 -10.52 21.45 -28.62
C ALA A 139 -9.79 21.02 -29.91
N SER A 140 -8.66 21.67 -30.24
CA SER A 140 -7.79 21.24 -31.34
C SER A 140 -7.08 19.90 -31.05
N ILE A 141 -7.00 19.50 -29.77
CA ILE A 141 -6.43 18.21 -29.38
C ILE A 141 -7.43 17.10 -29.65
N GLY A 142 -6.99 16.11 -30.42
CA GLY A 142 -7.71 14.86 -30.59
C GLY A 142 -7.74 14.08 -29.29
N LEU A 143 -8.84 14.14 -28.55
CA LEU A 143 -9.02 13.35 -27.33
C LEU A 143 -9.07 11.85 -27.67
N PRO A 144 -8.49 10.96 -26.84
CA PRO A 144 -8.39 9.53 -27.16
C PRO A 144 -9.73 8.81 -27.32
N SER A 145 -10.73 9.21 -26.53
CA SER A 145 -12.06 8.61 -26.53
C SER A 145 -13.10 9.58 -25.94
N THR A 146 -14.38 9.23 -26.02
CA THR A 146 -15.49 10.06 -25.53
C THR A 146 -15.58 10.17 -24.01
N THR A 147 -14.80 9.38 -23.28
CA THR A 147 -14.69 9.48 -21.82
C THR A 147 -13.73 10.58 -21.39
N TRP A 148 -12.90 11.10 -22.32
CA TRP A 148 -12.03 12.23 -22.06
C TRP A 148 -12.75 13.55 -22.27
N GLY A 149 -12.41 14.51 -21.43
CA GLY A 149 -12.78 15.92 -21.58
C GLY A 149 -11.62 16.81 -21.12
N PHE A 150 -11.81 18.11 -21.25
CA PHE A 150 -10.85 19.09 -20.76
C PHE A 150 -11.54 20.24 -20.03
N HIS A 151 -10.79 20.89 -19.16
CA HIS A 151 -11.17 22.09 -18.44
C HIS A 151 -10.03 23.09 -18.50
N ARG A 152 -10.39 24.37 -18.65
CA ARG A 152 -9.46 25.49 -18.50
C ARG A 152 -9.68 26.10 -17.13
N LEU A 153 -8.60 26.28 -16.40
CA LEU A 153 -8.62 26.95 -15.11
C LEU A 153 -7.81 28.23 -15.24
N GLN A 154 -8.42 29.36 -14.87
CA GLN A 154 -7.73 30.63 -14.72
C GLN A 154 -8.15 31.22 -13.39
N VAL A 155 -7.19 31.33 -12.47
CA VAL A 155 -7.38 31.94 -11.16
C VAL A 155 -6.23 32.91 -10.96
N ASP A 156 -6.56 34.20 -10.91
CA ASP A 156 -5.58 35.28 -10.92
C ASP A 156 -4.62 35.15 -12.12
N GLU A 157 -3.31 35.11 -11.86
CA GLU A 157 -2.24 34.96 -12.85
C GLU A 157 -1.86 33.49 -13.13
N LEU A 158 -2.62 32.52 -12.61
CA LEU A 158 -2.35 31.09 -12.79
C LEU A 158 -3.31 30.50 -13.83
N ARG A 159 -2.73 29.94 -14.90
CA ARG A 159 -3.47 29.23 -15.95
C ARG A 159 -3.09 27.75 -16.00
N ASN A 160 -4.10 26.90 -16.08
CA ASN A 160 -3.94 25.47 -16.29
C ASN A 160 -4.92 24.95 -17.34
N VAL A 161 -4.51 23.90 -18.06
CA VAL A 161 -5.39 23.06 -18.87
C VAL A 161 -5.37 21.66 -18.27
N VAL A 162 -6.55 21.18 -17.88
CA VAL A 162 -6.72 19.87 -17.26
C VAL A 162 -7.49 18.97 -18.21
N PHE A 163 -6.90 17.84 -18.59
CA PHE A 163 -7.58 16.76 -19.31
C PHE A 163 -7.97 15.66 -18.32
N SER A 164 -9.19 15.14 -18.43
CA SER A 164 -9.71 14.13 -17.50
C SER A 164 -10.43 12.99 -18.22
N GLU A 165 -10.04 11.74 -17.93
CA GLU A 165 -10.85 10.56 -18.23
C GLU A 165 -11.91 10.40 -17.14
N LEU A 166 -13.18 10.50 -17.52
CA LEU A 166 -14.31 10.35 -16.61
C LEU A 166 -14.88 8.93 -16.69
N ARG A 167 -15.28 8.38 -15.53
CA ARG A 167 -15.98 7.09 -15.48
C ARG A 167 -17.28 7.19 -14.71
N ARG A 168 -18.31 6.55 -15.25
CA ARG A 168 -19.57 6.34 -14.56
C ARG A 168 -19.41 5.22 -13.54
N VAL A 169 -19.77 5.51 -12.30
CA VAL A 169 -19.68 4.61 -11.18
C VAL A 169 -21.06 4.48 -10.54
N ARG A 170 -21.44 3.25 -10.21
CA ARG A 170 -22.68 2.96 -9.49
C ARG A 170 -22.41 2.97 -8.00
N GLU A 171 -23.26 3.67 -7.25
CA GLU A 171 -23.19 3.69 -5.80
C GLU A 171 -23.81 2.40 -5.23
N PRO A 172 -23.03 1.52 -4.55
CA PRO A 172 -23.54 0.22 -4.13
C PRO A 172 -24.52 0.28 -2.95
N GLN A 173 -24.60 1.43 -2.26
CA GLN A 173 -25.20 1.56 -0.94
C GLN A 173 -26.54 2.32 -0.93
N CYS A 174 -26.96 2.89 -2.07
CA CYS A 174 -28.22 3.64 -2.16
C CYS A 174 -29.33 2.74 -2.71
N ALA A 175 -30.54 2.84 -2.15
CA ALA A 175 -31.72 2.11 -2.64
C ALA A 175 -32.22 2.64 -4.00
N ALA A 176 -31.82 3.87 -4.36
CA ALA A 176 -31.96 4.41 -5.70
C ALA A 176 -30.73 4.03 -6.53
N ASP A 177 -30.92 3.65 -7.81
CA ASP A 177 -29.83 3.39 -8.78
C ASP A 177 -29.10 4.69 -9.14
N THR A 178 -28.41 5.27 -8.16
CA THR A 178 -27.67 6.51 -8.29
C THR A 178 -26.30 6.17 -8.87
N SER A 179 -26.07 6.65 -10.09
CA SER A 179 -24.74 6.66 -10.70
C SER A 179 -24.16 8.05 -10.63
N HIS A 180 -22.89 8.16 -10.28
CA HIS A 180 -22.13 9.41 -10.32
C HIS A 180 -20.92 9.26 -11.25
N ILE A 181 -20.38 10.39 -11.70
CA ILE A 181 -19.21 10.43 -12.56
C ILE A 181 -18.00 10.81 -11.72
N VAL A 182 -16.89 10.12 -11.92
CA VAL A 182 -15.64 10.41 -11.21
C VAL A 182 -14.47 10.54 -12.18
N PRO A 183 -13.52 11.45 -11.93
CA PRO A 183 -12.26 11.47 -12.65
C PRO A 183 -11.44 10.22 -12.30
N TRP A 184 -11.06 9.49 -13.34
CA TRP A 184 -10.29 8.26 -13.23
C TRP A 184 -8.80 8.50 -13.49
N LYS A 185 -8.52 9.31 -14.51
CA LYS A 185 -7.19 9.83 -14.86
C LYS A 185 -7.29 11.32 -15.11
N LEU A 186 -6.26 12.05 -14.74
CA LEU A 186 -6.15 13.49 -14.89
C LEU A 186 -4.73 13.81 -15.37
N LEU A 187 -4.63 14.64 -16.39
CA LEU A 187 -3.40 15.28 -16.84
C LEU A 187 -3.60 16.78 -16.67
N ASP A 188 -2.83 17.39 -15.80
CA ASP A 188 -2.83 18.83 -15.55
C ASP A 188 -1.55 19.43 -16.14
N ILE A 189 -1.73 20.48 -16.94
CA ILE A 189 -0.68 21.20 -17.65
C ILE A 189 -0.75 22.66 -17.19
N ASN A 190 0.29 23.15 -16.53
CA ASN A 190 0.36 24.55 -16.12
C ASN A 190 0.94 25.44 -17.22
N GLN A 191 0.90 26.75 -17.00
CA GLN A 191 1.41 27.77 -17.93
C GLN A 191 2.91 27.69 -18.24
N ASP A 192 3.69 27.01 -17.40
CA ASP A 192 5.11 26.74 -17.62
C ASP A 192 5.34 25.41 -18.37
N VAL A 193 4.28 24.80 -18.91
CA VAL A 193 4.28 23.48 -19.59
C VAL A 193 4.76 22.35 -18.67
N GLN A 194 4.64 22.53 -17.35
CA GLN A 194 4.90 21.45 -16.40
C GLN A 194 3.66 20.57 -16.28
N LEU A 195 3.89 19.26 -16.37
CA LEU A 195 2.85 18.25 -16.35
C LEU A 195 2.73 17.62 -14.96
N SER A 196 1.50 17.41 -14.53
CA SER A 196 1.21 16.53 -13.40
C SER A 196 0.12 15.53 -13.77
N VAL A 197 0.34 14.26 -13.43
CA VAL A 197 -0.63 13.19 -13.68
C VAL A 197 -1.22 12.74 -12.35
N VAL A 198 -2.55 12.65 -12.29
CA VAL A 198 -3.29 12.17 -11.13
C VAL A 198 -4.12 10.96 -11.54
N LEU A 199 -3.83 9.80 -10.94
CA LEU A 199 -4.57 8.55 -11.17
C LEU A 199 -5.42 8.25 -9.94
N MET A 200 -6.75 8.17 -10.12
CA MET A 200 -7.71 7.88 -9.04
C MET A 200 -7.50 8.80 -7.80
N GLY A 201 -7.35 10.10 -8.05
CA GLY A 201 -7.15 11.11 -7.01
C GLY A 201 -5.78 11.10 -6.33
N ARG A 202 -4.78 10.43 -6.91
CA ARG A 202 -3.40 10.41 -6.40
C ARG A 202 -2.42 10.92 -7.46
N PRO A 203 -1.55 11.89 -7.13
CA PRO A 203 -0.46 12.26 -8.02
C PRO A 203 0.47 11.05 -8.20
N VAL A 204 0.92 10.84 -9.43
CA VAL A 204 1.87 9.81 -9.80
C VAL A 204 3.07 10.46 -10.47
N SER A 205 4.25 9.90 -10.22
CA SER A 205 5.49 10.37 -10.84
C SER A 205 5.69 9.71 -12.21
N PRO A 206 6.44 10.34 -13.13
CA PRO A 206 6.67 9.80 -14.47
C PRO A 206 7.28 8.39 -14.46
N GLU A 207 8.14 8.09 -13.48
CA GLU A 207 8.81 6.79 -13.37
C GLU A 207 7.82 5.64 -13.15
N VAL A 208 6.66 5.92 -12.55
CA VAL A 208 5.60 4.92 -12.33
C VAL A 208 4.83 4.64 -13.62
N LEU A 209 4.77 5.60 -14.55
CA LEU A 209 4.06 5.48 -15.81
C LEU A 209 4.90 4.79 -16.89
N GLY A 210 6.22 4.85 -16.78
CA GLY A 210 7.14 4.22 -17.73
C GLY A 210 7.28 5.00 -19.05
N PHE A 211 6.93 6.28 -19.06
CA PHE A 211 7.16 7.20 -20.17
C PHE A 211 7.43 8.61 -19.64
N ASP A 212 8.18 9.39 -20.41
CA ASP A 212 8.58 10.74 -20.06
C ASP A 212 7.50 11.77 -20.37
N PHE A 213 7.61 12.93 -19.72
CA PHE A 213 6.68 14.06 -19.82
C PHE A 213 7.24 15.22 -20.63
N GLU A 214 8.17 14.96 -21.54
CA GLU A 214 8.68 16.02 -22.41
C GLU A 214 7.61 16.42 -23.42
N VAL A 215 7.10 17.64 -23.29
CA VAL A 215 6.08 18.20 -24.18
C VAL A 215 6.62 19.47 -24.79
N SER A 216 6.79 19.45 -26.10
CA SER A 216 7.21 20.61 -26.89
C SER A 216 6.10 21.06 -27.86
N THR A 217 5.22 20.14 -28.25
CA THR A 217 4.16 20.36 -29.23
C THR A 217 2.80 19.85 -28.74
N ILE A 218 1.72 20.30 -29.39
CA ILE A 218 0.36 19.78 -29.17
C ILE A 218 0.26 18.28 -29.51
N ASN A 219 1.06 17.80 -30.47
CA ASN A 219 1.09 16.38 -30.83
C ASN A 219 1.67 15.51 -29.69
N ASP A 220 2.62 16.05 -28.92
CA ASP A 220 3.18 15.36 -27.75
C ASP A 220 2.10 15.17 -26.68
N ILE A 221 1.27 16.19 -26.45
CA ILE A 221 0.11 16.12 -25.55
C ILE A 221 -0.88 15.06 -26.03
N THR A 222 -1.17 15.03 -27.33
CA THR A 222 -2.07 14.04 -27.93
C THR A 222 -1.54 12.61 -27.73
N THR A 223 -0.24 12.41 -27.90
CA THR A 223 0.43 11.12 -27.68
C THR A 223 0.39 10.72 -26.21
N LEU A 224 0.65 11.67 -25.31
CA LEU A 224 0.58 11.46 -23.87
C LEU A 224 -0.82 11.05 -23.42
N LEU A 225 -1.88 11.70 -23.92
CA LEU A 225 -3.26 11.33 -23.63
C LEU A 225 -3.58 9.90 -24.10
N LYS A 226 -3.11 9.49 -25.28
CA LYS A 226 -3.26 8.10 -25.78
C LYS A 226 -2.54 7.10 -24.89
N ASN A 227 -1.33 7.42 -24.44
CA ASN A 227 -0.59 6.57 -23.50
C ASN A 227 -1.34 6.44 -22.18
N LEU A 228 -1.87 7.54 -21.65
CA LEU A 228 -2.70 7.54 -20.44
C LEU A 228 -3.98 6.70 -20.61
N GLU A 229 -4.68 6.79 -21.74
CA GLU A 229 -5.88 5.99 -22.02
C GLU A 229 -5.60 4.49 -21.91
N ASN A 230 -4.47 4.04 -22.45
CA ASN A 230 -4.08 2.63 -22.47
C ASN A 230 -3.58 2.10 -21.11
N LEU A 231 -3.44 2.94 -20.09
CA LEU A 231 -3.03 2.48 -18.76
C LEU A 231 -4.10 1.62 -18.10
N HIS A 232 -3.73 0.38 -17.73
CA HIS A 232 -4.56 -0.50 -16.92
C HIS A 232 -4.37 -0.21 -15.43
N LEU A 233 -5.28 0.56 -14.84
CA LEU A 233 -5.26 0.82 -13.40
C LEU A 233 -5.83 -0.36 -12.61
N CYS A 234 -5.28 -0.60 -11.41
CA CYS A 234 -5.79 -1.62 -10.50
C CYS A 234 -7.30 -1.43 -10.23
N GLY A 235 -8.11 -2.42 -10.64
CA GLY A 235 -9.56 -2.44 -10.45
C GLY A 235 -10.02 -2.62 -9.01
N GLY A 236 -9.10 -2.82 -8.06
CA GLY A 236 -9.41 -3.05 -6.65
C GLY A 236 -9.72 -4.51 -6.32
N GLY A 237 -9.98 -4.76 -5.04
CA GLY A 237 -10.32 -6.06 -4.48
C GLY A 237 -11.82 -6.35 -4.54
N PRO A 238 -12.38 -7.07 -3.56
CA PRO A 238 -13.79 -7.47 -3.57
C PRO A 238 -14.73 -6.27 -3.44
N THR A 239 -16.01 -6.48 -3.73
CA THR A 239 -17.03 -5.43 -3.60
C THR A 239 -17.31 -5.11 -2.13
N ALA A 240 -17.71 -3.87 -1.86
CA ALA A 240 -18.04 -3.43 -0.51
C ALA A 240 -19.21 -4.24 0.10
N ASN A 241 -20.17 -4.62 -0.74
CA ASN A 241 -21.39 -5.32 -0.34
C ASN A 241 -21.13 -6.75 0.15
N GLU A 242 -20.02 -7.38 -0.26
CA GLU A 242 -19.59 -8.67 0.28
C GLU A 242 -19.17 -8.57 1.76
N TYR A 243 -18.72 -7.39 2.21
CA TYR A 243 -18.15 -7.18 3.55
C TYR A 243 -18.67 -5.90 4.24
N PRO A 244 -19.99 -5.76 4.45
CA PRO A 244 -20.65 -4.51 4.87
C PRO A 244 -20.31 -4.08 6.31
N HIS A 245 -19.68 -4.94 7.09
CA HIS A 245 -19.31 -4.66 8.48
C HIS A 245 -17.79 -4.69 8.72
N ALA A 246 -17.01 -4.86 7.66
CA ALA A 246 -15.56 -4.85 7.79
C ALA A 246 -15.05 -3.41 7.92
N GLN A 247 -14.16 -3.20 8.88
CA GLN A 247 -13.43 -1.95 9.05
C GLN A 247 -11.93 -2.26 9.04
N LEU A 248 -11.20 -1.60 8.15
CA LEU A 248 -9.77 -1.79 7.94
C LEU A 248 -9.05 -0.44 7.97
N GLU A 249 -7.94 -0.38 8.71
CA GLU A 249 -7.02 0.75 8.62
C GLU A 249 -6.18 0.67 7.33
N CYS A 250 -5.95 -0.52 6.78
CA CYS A 250 -5.11 -0.73 5.60
C CYS A 250 -5.85 -0.62 4.25
N ALA A 251 -7.19 -0.58 4.27
CA ALA A 251 -8.02 -0.53 3.07
C ALA A 251 -9.21 0.42 3.24
N LEU A 252 -9.78 0.85 2.13
CA LEU A 252 -10.98 1.69 2.06
C LEU A 252 -11.87 1.21 0.92
N VAL A 253 -13.16 1.52 1.00
CA VAL A 253 -14.05 1.38 -0.16
C VAL A 253 -13.81 2.61 -1.04
N TYR A 254 -13.37 2.38 -2.27
CA TYR A 254 -13.20 3.46 -3.24
C TYR A 254 -14.56 3.80 -3.87
N VAL A 255 -14.65 4.95 -4.53
CA VAL A 255 -15.90 5.42 -5.18
C VAL A 255 -16.51 4.34 -6.08
N CYS A 256 -15.69 3.52 -6.75
CA CYS A 256 -16.12 2.38 -7.57
C CYS A 256 -16.84 1.25 -6.81
N GLY A 257 -17.07 1.38 -5.50
CA GLY A 257 -17.76 0.38 -4.69
C GLY A 257 -16.92 -0.85 -4.35
N ARG A 258 -15.63 -0.84 -4.66
CA ARG A 258 -14.71 -1.95 -4.39
C ARG A 258 -13.70 -1.56 -3.31
N TRP A 259 -13.34 -2.53 -2.48
CA TRP A 259 -12.28 -2.37 -1.50
C TRP A 259 -10.94 -2.20 -2.18
N ARG A 260 -10.17 -1.18 -1.81
CA ARG A 260 -8.81 -0.93 -2.29
C ARG A 260 -7.89 -0.71 -1.10
N HIS A 261 -6.67 -1.21 -1.18
CA HIS A 261 -5.67 -0.87 -0.16
C HIS A 261 -5.37 0.63 -0.25
N ARG A 262 -5.14 1.30 0.88
CA ARG A 262 -5.26 2.77 0.95
C ARG A 262 -4.40 3.54 -0.06
N LYS A 263 -3.24 3.02 -0.45
CA LYS A 263 -2.27 3.69 -1.35
C LYS A 263 -2.30 3.18 -2.80
N CYS A 264 -3.41 2.60 -3.25
CA CYS A 264 -3.47 2.00 -4.57
C CYS A 264 -3.66 3.02 -5.70
N ALA A 265 -2.59 3.31 -6.44
CA ALA A 265 -2.64 3.97 -7.76
C ALA A 265 -1.88 3.14 -8.82
N GLN A 266 -1.76 1.83 -8.58
CA GLN A 266 -0.86 0.98 -9.35
C GLN A 266 -1.36 0.76 -10.78
N VAL A 267 -0.48 1.06 -11.73
CA VAL A 267 -0.57 0.68 -13.14
C VAL A 267 -0.19 -0.80 -13.26
N LEU A 268 -0.94 -1.53 -14.08
CA LEU A 268 -0.80 -2.95 -14.33
C LEU A 268 -0.51 -3.18 -15.82
N SER A 269 0.08 -4.33 -16.14
CA SER A 269 0.27 -4.75 -17.53
C SER A 269 -1.04 -5.18 -18.23
N ALA A 270 -2.07 -5.51 -17.45
CA ALA A 270 -3.37 -5.92 -17.94
C ALA A 270 -4.47 -5.57 -16.92
N ASN A 271 -5.72 -5.65 -17.37
CA ASN A 271 -6.88 -5.50 -16.50
C ASN A 271 -6.81 -6.49 -15.32
N GLY A 272 -6.99 -6.00 -14.10
CA GLY A 272 -6.91 -6.83 -12.92
C GLY A 272 -6.79 -6.05 -11.62
N ALA A 273 -6.24 -6.69 -10.61
CA ALA A 273 -5.99 -6.11 -9.30
C ALA A 273 -4.55 -6.36 -8.87
N CYS A 274 -3.93 -5.38 -8.22
CA CYS A 274 -2.63 -5.62 -7.63
C CYS A 274 -2.71 -6.63 -6.48
N GLN A 275 -1.59 -7.27 -6.15
CA GLN A 275 -1.51 -8.33 -5.14
C GLN A 275 -2.15 -7.93 -3.79
N ARG A 276 -1.95 -6.67 -3.35
CA ARG A 276 -2.52 -6.18 -2.09
C ARG A 276 -4.04 -6.04 -2.14
N CYS A 277 -4.59 -5.54 -3.24
CA CYS A 277 -6.03 -5.44 -3.44
C CYS A 277 -6.68 -6.82 -3.59
N ALA A 278 -6.05 -7.72 -4.37
CA ALA A 278 -6.51 -9.09 -4.56
C ALA A 278 -6.56 -9.87 -3.23
N GLY A 279 -5.59 -9.65 -2.34
CA GLY A 279 -5.54 -10.29 -1.02
C GLY A 279 -6.50 -9.73 0.03
N LEU A 280 -7.30 -8.70 -0.28
CA LEU A 280 -8.18 -8.09 0.72
C LEU A 280 -9.31 -9.02 1.17
N SER A 281 -9.78 -9.94 0.32
CA SER A 281 -10.89 -10.84 0.66
C SER A 281 -10.65 -11.63 1.94
N ASP A 282 -9.45 -12.21 2.10
CA ASP A 282 -9.10 -12.95 3.32
C ASP A 282 -9.06 -12.05 4.56
N THR A 283 -8.48 -10.85 4.41
CA THR A 283 -8.38 -9.89 5.50
C THR A 283 -9.76 -9.39 5.93
N LEU A 284 -10.61 -9.04 4.98
CA LEU A 284 -11.98 -8.59 5.18
C LEU A 284 -12.84 -9.67 5.84
N ARG A 285 -12.73 -10.93 5.38
CA ARG A 285 -13.43 -12.08 5.97
C ARG A 285 -13.14 -12.24 7.46
N VAL A 286 -11.87 -12.13 7.85
CA VAL A 286 -11.47 -12.21 9.26
C VAL A 286 -12.04 -11.04 10.07
N HIS A 287 -11.99 -9.81 9.52
CA HIS A 287 -12.51 -8.61 10.17
C HIS A 287 -14.03 -8.65 10.35
N GLN A 288 -14.78 -9.05 9.33
CA GLN A 288 -16.22 -9.20 9.41
C GLN A 288 -16.62 -10.27 10.43
N ARG A 289 -15.92 -11.42 10.46
CA ARG A 289 -16.17 -12.45 11.47
C ARG A 289 -15.99 -11.91 12.89
N ARG A 290 -14.91 -11.16 13.14
CA ARG A 290 -14.66 -10.51 14.43
C ARG A 290 -15.72 -9.46 14.78
N ALA A 291 -16.18 -8.68 13.79
CA ALA A 291 -17.23 -7.68 13.99
C ALA A 291 -18.58 -8.33 14.37
N LEU A 292 -18.94 -9.44 13.70
CA LEU A 292 -20.14 -10.21 14.02
C LEU A 292 -20.06 -10.85 15.41
N LEU A 293 -18.93 -11.44 15.78
CA LEU A 293 -18.73 -11.99 17.13
C LEU A 293 -18.86 -10.90 18.21
N ARG A 294 -18.30 -9.71 17.97
CA ARG A 294 -18.48 -8.55 18.88
C ARG A 294 -19.93 -8.10 18.99
N LYS A 295 -20.71 -8.16 17.91
CA LYS A 295 -22.15 -7.87 17.96
C LYS A 295 -22.90 -8.90 18.81
N ASN A 296 -22.56 -10.18 18.66
CA ASN A 296 -23.19 -11.27 19.41
C ASN A 296 -22.79 -11.27 20.90
N GLU A 297 -21.54 -10.94 21.22
CA GLU A 297 -21.03 -10.82 22.59
C GLU A 297 -21.57 -9.58 23.33
N LYS A 298 -22.04 -8.54 22.63
CA LYS A 298 -22.73 -7.40 23.27
C LYS A 298 -24.07 -7.77 23.91
N GLY A 299 -24.64 -8.94 23.60
CA GLY A 299 -25.76 -9.53 24.36
C GLY A 299 -25.31 -10.29 25.62
N ALA A 300 -24.02 -10.55 25.78
CA ALA A 300 -23.48 -11.40 26.83
C ALA A 300 -22.03 -11.02 27.19
N ARG A 301 -21.81 -9.83 27.76
CA ARG A 301 -20.76 -9.64 28.79
C ARG A 301 -20.72 -8.24 29.43
N THR A 302 -20.59 -8.31 30.74
CA THR A 302 -20.16 -7.29 31.68
C THR A 302 -18.88 -6.57 31.21
N ASN A 303 -18.89 -5.24 31.32
CA ASN A 303 -17.79 -4.36 30.97
C ASN A 303 -16.51 -4.68 31.78
N PHE A 304 -15.48 -5.22 31.13
CA PHE A 304 -14.10 -4.98 31.56
C PHE A 304 -13.43 -4.02 30.58
N ARG A 305 -13.42 -2.75 30.99
CA ARG A 305 -12.82 -1.63 30.28
C ARG A 305 -11.30 -1.72 30.47
N MET A 306 -10.58 -2.30 29.50
CA MET A 306 -9.13 -2.08 29.41
C MET A 306 -8.88 -0.77 28.65
N SER A 307 -8.49 0.26 29.39
CA SER A 307 -7.98 1.51 28.83
C SER A 307 -6.73 1.25 27.98
N ASN A 308 -6.77 1.71 26.73
CA ASN A 308 -5.68 1.65 25.76
C ASN A 308 -4.43 2.36 26.28
N PHE A 309 -3.31 1.64 26.37
CA PHE A 309 -1.97 2.22 26.33
C PHE A 309 -1.29 1.78 25.03
N ARG A 310 -1.34 2.66 24.02
CA ARG A 310 -0.46 2.60 22.84
C ARG A 310 0.69 3.56 23.09
N ASN A 311 1.91 3.00 23.20
CA ASN A 311 3.20 3.52 22.74
C ASN A 311 4.30 2.78 23.51
N ASN A 312 4.86 1.72 22.92
CA ASN A 312 6.02 1.03 23.51
C ASN A 312 7.27 1.43 22.73
N GLU A 313 7.94 2.49 23.19
CA GLU A 313 9.36 2.68 22.93
C GLU A 313 10.14 1.61 23.71
N LYS A 314 11.00 0.87 23.00
CA LYS A 314 11.85 -0.18 23.59
C LYS A 314 13.17 0.45 24.01
N VAL A 315 13.60 0.17 25.23
CA VAL A 315 14.93 0.60 25.70
C VAL A 315 15.90 -0.56 25.46
N ARG A 316 17.00 -0.27 24.75
CA ARG A 316 18.10 -1.24 24.55
C ARG A 316 18.80 -1.52 25.87
N VAL A 317 19.10 -2.79 26.13
CA VAL A 317 20.01 -3.18 27.20
C VAL A 317 21.41 -3.18 26.61
N PHE A 318 22.07 -2.02 26.75
CA PHE A 318 23.38 -1.65 26.22
C PHE A 318 23.41 -1.34 24.71
#